data_AF-A0A350I9V5-F1
#
_entry.id   AF-A0A350I9V5-F1
#
_cell.length_a   1.000
_cell.length_b   1.000
_cell.length_c   1.000
_cell.angle_alpha   90.00
_cell.angle_beta   90.00
_cell.angle_gamma   90.00
#
_symmetry.space_group_name_H-M   'P 1'
#
loop_
_entity.id
_entity.type
_entity.pdbx_description
1 polymer ?
#
loop_
_entity_poly.entity_id
_entity_poly.type
_entity_poly.pdbx_seq_one_letter_code
_entity_poly.pdbx_strand_id
1 'polypeptide(L)'
;MIHILTLKVGTKYGSEYVNNLYRSIKKNSTTPFTLYCYTEDSTGLDEDIIIVPLEDPSEFSLQWHKVKFHKINFANIPTGEKCLILDIDWIITSDMDSILNYQLPERTFGCFERWWSNLRHLCKINGGFQMYYMGDTHRLWMTFSKNPD
;
A
#
# COMPACT_ATOMS: atom_id res chain seq x y z
N MET A 1 -10.63 10.65 -6.18
CA MET A 1 -10.66 9.64 -5.10
C MET A 1 -9.31 8.94 -5.10
N ILE A 2 -8.76 8.55 -3.96
CA ILE A 2 -7.46 7.85 -3.88
C ILE A 2 -7.65 6.41 -3.39
N HIS A 3 -6.91 5.46 -3.99
CA HIS A 3 -6.93 4.06 -3.61
C HIS A 3 -5.75 3.75 -2.69
N ILE A 4 -6.03 3.40 -1.44
CA ILE A 4 -5.01 3.10 -0.43
C ILE A 4 -4.87 1.58 -0.32
N LEU A 5 -3.66 1.07 -0.48
CA LEU A 5 -3.34 -0.35 -0.51
C LEU A 5 -2.50 -0.72 0.72
N THR A 6 -2.92 -1.72 1.48
CA THR A 6 -2.14 -2.26 2.59
C THR A 6 -2.12 -3.78 2.58
N LEU A 7 -1.15 -4.37 3.28
CA LEU A 7 -0.91 -5.81 3.35
C LEU A 7 -1.03 -6.26 4.81
N LYS A 8 -1.89 -7.25 5.07
CA LYS A 8 -1.88 -8.07 6.28
C LYS A 8 -1.56 -9.50 5.86
N VAL A 9 -0.42 -10.02 6.31
CA VAL A 9 -0.02 -11.42 6.04
C VAL A 9 0.60 -12.04 7.28
N GLY A 10 0.24 -13.29 7.53
CA GLY A 10 0.60 -14.05 8.71
C GLY A 10 -0.07 -13.51 9.98
N THR A 11 0.52 -13.86 11.12
CA THR A 11 -0.05 -13.59 12.45
C THR A 11 0.64 -12.46 13.21
N LYS A 12 1.66 -11.83 12.62
CA LYS A 12 2.45 -10.77 13.29
C LYS A 12 1.61 -9.54 13.60
N TYR A 13 0.70 -9.17 12.70
CA TYR A 13 -0.20 -8.03 12.85
C TYR A 13 -1.64 -8.51 12.68
N GLY A 14 -2.50 -8.22 13.67
CA GLY A 14 -3.92 -8.56 13.61
C GLY A 14 -4.75 -7.54 12.82
N SER A 15 -6.05 -7.81 12.70
CA SER A 15 -6.99 -6.94 11.99
C SER A 15 -7.12 -5.55 12.63
N GLU A 16 -6.83 -5.42 13.92
CA GLU A 16 -6.82 -4.13 14.63
C GLU A 16 -5.89 -3.10 14.00
N TYR A 17 -4.75 -3.52 13.41
CA TYR A 17 -3.84 -2.59 12.75
C TYR A 17 -4.44 -2.01 11.47
N VAL A 18 -5.06 -2.85 10.64
CA VAL A 18 -5.76 -2.41 9.42
C VAL A 18 -6.92 -1.48 9.78
N ASN A 19 -7.71 -1.85 10.79
CA ASN A 19 -8.85 -1.05 11.24
C ASN A 19 -8.41 0.30 11.82
N ASN A 20 -7.33 0.32 12.62
CA ASN A 20 -6.77 1.56 13.15
C ASN A 20 -6.24 2.46 12.04
N LEU A 21 -5.56 1.89 11.03
CA LEU A 21 -5.13 2.63 9.85
C LEU A 21 -6.35 3.25 9.12
N TYR A 22 -7.36 2.45 8.80
CA TYR A 22 -8.60 2.93 8.15
C TYR A 22 -9.27 4.08 8.92
N ARG A 23 -9.54 3.86 10.22
CA ARG A 23 -10.24 4.83 11.07
C ARG A 23 -9.42 6.10 11.28
N SER A 24 -8.10 5.99 11.39
CA SER A 24 -7.22 7.16 11.57
C SER A 24 -7.09 8.00 10.30
N ILE A 25 -7.08 7.41 9.10
CA ILE A 25 -7.19 8.15 7.83
C ILE A 25 -8.56 8.86 7.79
N LYS A 26 -9.65 8.12 8.00
CA LYS A 26 -11.03 8.65 7.97
C LYS A 26 -11.25 9.81 8.96
N LYS A 27 -10.63 9.75 10.13
CA LYS A 27 -10.70 10.80 11.15
C LYS A 27 -9.91 12.06 10.77
N ASN A 28 -8.81 11.93 10.05
CA ASN A 28 -7.84 13.00 9.79
C ASN A 28 -7.80 13.44 8.31
N SER A 29 -8.84 13.16 7.54
CA SER A 29 -8.92 13.50 6.11
C SER A 29 -10.36 13.79 5.73
N THR A 30 -10.57 14.83 4.92
CA THR A 30 -11.84 15.06 4.21
C THR A 30 -11.81 14.50 2.79
N THR A 31 -10.62 14.14 2.30
CA THR A 31 -10.40 13.57 0.96
C THR A 31 -11.06 12.20 0.83
N PRO A 32 -11.91 11.97 -0.19
CA PRO A 32 -12.50 10.65 -0.45
C PRO A 32 -11.43 9.61 -0.82
N PHE A 33 -11.44 8.49 -0.12
CA PHE A 33 -10.52 7.37 -0.34
C PHE A 33 -11.23 6.02 -0.23
N THR A 34 -10.59 4.99 -0.77
CA THR A 34 -10.96 3.58 -0.57
C THR A 34 -9.75 2.82 -0.06
N LEU A 35 -9.89 2.08 1.04
CA LEU A 35 -8.82 1.24 1.60
C LEU A 35 -9.02 -0.21 1.16
N TYR A 36 -7.95 -0.80 0.63
CA TYR A 36 -7.87 -2.21 0.26
C TYR A 36 -6.89 -2.92 1.18
N CYS A 37 -7.31 -4.04 1.76
CA CYS A 37 -6.46 -4.93 2.53
C CYS A 37 -6.20 -6.21 1.74
N TYR A 38 -4.94 -6.40 1.33
CA TYR A 38 -4.49 -7.67 0.74
C TYR A 38 -4.15 -8.64 1.87
N THR A 39 -4.91 -9.72 2.00
CA THR A 39 -4.78 -10.66 3.12
C THR A 39 -5.39 -12.04 2.85
N GLU A 40 -4.84 -13.05 3.51
CA GLU A 40 -5.35 -14.43 3.55
C GLU A 40 -6.40 -14.64 4.66
N ASP A 41 -6.51 -13.69 5.60
CA ASP A 41 -7.44 -13.78 6.72
C ASP A 41 -8.10 -12.41 6.98
N SER A 42 -9.38 -12.33 6.63
CA SER A 42 -10.21 -11.13 6.78
C SER A 42 -10.93 -11.02 8.13
N THR A 43 -10.69 -11.94 9.07
CA THR A 43 -11.42 -11.99 10.33
C THR A 43 -11.24 -10.70 11.15
N GLY A 44 -12.36 -10.06 11.49
CA GLY A 44 -12.38 -8.85 12.31
C GLY A 44 -12.01 -7.56 11.59
N LEU A 45 -11.84 -7.56 10.27
CA LEU A 45 -11.71 -6.32 9.49
C LEU A 45 -13.03 -5.55 9.45
N ASP A 46 -12.95 -4.21 9.47
CA ASP A 46 -14.10 -3.32 9.33
C ASP A 46 -14.77 -3.50 7.96
N GLU A 47 -16.11 -3.42 7.91
CA GLU A 47 -16.92 -3.65 6.69
C GLU A 47 -16.65 -2.66 5.55
N ASP A 48 -16.16 -1.46 5.89
CA ASP A 48 -15.79 -0.41 4.93
C ASP A 48 -14.46 -0.72 4.20
N ILE A 49 -13.70 -1.73 4.63
CA ILE A 49 -12.40 -2.09 4.05
C ILE A 49 -12.61 -3.11 2.94
N ILE A 50 -12.10 -2.82 1.73
CA ILE A 50 -12.18 -3.78 0.62
C ILE A 50 -11.15 -4.89 0.83
N ILE A 51 -11.63 -6.12 0.93
CA ILE A 51 -10.78 -7.30 1.05
C ILE A 51 -10.28 -7.69 -0.34
N VAL A 52 -8.96 -7.83 -0.48
CA VAL A 52 -8.31 -8.43 -1.65
C VAL A 52 -7.74 -9.77 -1.21
N PRO A 53 -8.23 -10.91 -1.73
CA PRO A 53 -7.79 -12.23 -1.29
C PRO A 53 -6.32 -12.50 -1.62
N LEU A 54 -5.53 -12.83 -0.60
CA LEU A 54 -4.19 -13.40 -0.73
C LEU A 54 -4.30 -14.92 -0.65
N GLU A 55 -4.29 -15.57 -1.82
CA GLU A 55 -4.55 -17.01 -1.95
C GLU A 55 -3.42 -17.88 -1.37
N ASP A 56 -2.17 -17.49 -1.57
CA ASP A 56 -0.99 -18.23 -1.11
C ASP A 56 -0.04 -17.34 -0.29
N PRO A 57 -0.12 -17.36 1.05
CA PRO A 57 0.79 -16.61 1.91
C PRO A 57 2.24 -17.11 1.84
N SER A 58 2.48 -18.32 1.32
CA SER A 58 3.82 -18.89 1.15
C SER A 58 4.49 -18.50 -0.17
N GLU A 59 3.75 -17.90 -1.11
CA GLU A 59 4.30 -17.49 -2.42
C GLU A 59 5.49 -16.53 -2.27
N PHE A 60 5.42 -15.59 -1.32
CA PHE A 60 6.51 -14.66 -1.00
C PHE A 60 6.71 -14.51 0.51
N SER A 61 7.91 -14.10 0.89
CA SER A 61 8.22 -13.81 2.30
C SER A 61 7.64 -12.47 2.75
N LEU A 62 6.74 -12.49 3.73
CA LEU A 62 6.30 -11.31 4.51
C LEU A 62 5.90 -10.11 3.61
N GLN A 63 6.58 -8.97 3.72
CA GLN A 63 6.25 -7.74 3.01
C GLN A 63 6.41 -7.81 1.48
N TRP A 64 7.09 -8.82 0.93
CA TRP A 64 7.32 -8.92 -0.51
C TRP A 64 6.04 -9.11 -1.32
N HIS A 65 4.94 -9.55 -0.69
CA HIS A 65 3.60 -9.52 -1.27
C HIS A 65 3.15 -8.14 -1.75
N LYS A 66 3.67 -7.03 -1.18
CA LYS A 66 3.36 -5.66 -1.61
C LYS A 66 3.76 -5.37 -3.05
N VAL A 67 4.73 -6.09 -3.62
CA VAL A 67 5.15 -5.86 -5.00
C VAL A 67 4.00 -6.14 -5.99
N LYS A 68 3.04 -7.00 -5.62
CA LYS A 68 1.81 -7.24 -6.40
C LYS A 68 0.93 -6.00 -6.54
N PHE A 69 1.02 -5.03 -5.63
CA PHE A 69 0.27 -3.78 -5.72
C PHE A 69 0.58 -3.03 -7.01
N HIS A 70 1.82 -3.16 -7.52
CA HIS A 70 2.22 -2.56 -8.79
C HIS A 70 1.75 -3.33 -10.03
N LYS A 71 1.13 -4.51 -9.89
CA LYS A 71 0.54 -5.23 -11.03
C LYS A 71 -0.58 -4.38 -11.61
N ILE A 72 -0.61 -4.22 -12.94
CA ILE A 72 -1.67 -3.47 -13.60
C ILE A 72 -3.04 -4.07 -13.26
N ASN A 73 -4.00 -3.22 -12.95
CA ASN A 73 -5.35 -3.58 -12.52
C ASN A 73 -5.40 -4.42 -11.23
N PHE A 74 -4.41 -4.31 -10.34
CA PHE A 74 -4.48 -4.91 -9.01
C PHE A 74 -5.76 -4.43 -8.28
N ALA A 75 -6.43 -5.35 -7.59
CA ALA A 75 -7.72 -5.10 -6.92
C ALA A 75 -8.83 -4.51 -7.81
N ASN A 76 -8.77 -4.74 -9.13
CA ASN A 76 -9.66 -4.15 -10.14
C ASN A 76 -9.63 -2.62 -10.19
N ILE A 77 -8.56 -1.99 -9.67
CA ILE A 77 -8.38 -0.54 -9.77
C ILE A 77 -8.06 -0.19 -11.22
N PRO A 78 -8.82 0.71 -11.88
CA PRO A 78 -8.56 1.10 -13.25
C PRO A 78 -7.16 1.70 -13.46
N THR A 79 -6.58 1.47 -14.64
CA THR A 79 -5.33 2.13 -15.04
C THR A 79 -5.50 3.65 -15.04
N GLY A 80 -4.53 4.37 -14.51
CA GLY A 80 -4.58 5.84 -14.36
C GLY A 80 -5.17 6.33 -13.05
N GLU A 81 -5.71 5.45 -12.19
CA GLU A 81 -6.16 5.84 -10.85
C GLU A 81 -5.00 6.01 -9.87
N LYS A 82 -5.14 6.99 -8.96
CA LYS A 82 -4.10 7.33 -7.98
C LYS A 82 -4.08 6.30 -6.84
N CYS A 83 -2.92 5.69 -6.64
CA CYS A 83 -2.69 4.67 -5.63
C CYS A 83 -1.70 5.14 -4.57
N LEU A 84 -1.93 4.74 -3.32
CA LEU A 84 -1.05 4.98 -2.18
C LEU A 84 -0.86 3.67 -1.40
N ILE A 85 0.36 3.17 -1.33
CA ILE A 85 0.72 2.05 -0.46
C ILE A 85 1.09 2.61 0.90
N LEU A 86 0.46 2.08 1.95
CA LEU A 86 0.81 2.36 3.35
C LEU A 86 1.09 1.05 4.09
N ASP A 87 2.16 1.05 4.88
CA ASP A 87 2.36 0.01 5.90
C ASP A 87 1.18 -0.03 6.87
N ILE A 88 0.95 -1.21 7.44
CA ILE A 88 -0.18 -1.47 8.34
C ILE A 88 0.00 -0.79 9.71
N ASP A 89 1.23 -0.40 10.07
CA ASP A 89 1.61 0.15 11.37
C ASP A 89 1.86 1.67 11.35
N TRP A 90 1.34 2.38 10.35
CA TRP A 90 1.30 3.86 10.37
C TRP A 90 0.36 4.39 11.45
N ILE A 91 0.83 5.39 12.19
CA ILE A 91 0.03 6.15 13.15
C ILE A 91 -0.18 7.56 12.60
N ILE A 92 -1.44 7.89 12.28
CA ILE A 92 -1.82 9.20 11.73
C ILE A 92 -2.28 10.11 12.85
N THR A 93 -1.54 11.20 13.05
CA THR A 93 -1.71 12.12 14.19
C THR A 93 -2.31 13.48 13.83
N SER A 94 -2.40 13.80 12.53
CA SER A 94 -2.88 15.10 12.04
C SER A 94 -3.38 14.99 10.59
N ASP A 95 -3.84 16.11 10.04
CA ASP A 95 -4.38 16.22 8.68
C ASP A 95 -3.55 15.48 7.62
N MET A 96 -4.26 14.70 6.80
CA MET A 96 -3.70 13.99 5.65
C MET A 96 -4.10 14.59 4.31
N ASP A 97 -4.99 15.59 4.27
CA ASP A 97 -5.56 16.09 3.01
C ASP A 97 -4.48 16.58 2.04
N SER A 98 -3.43 17.24 2.55
CA SER A 98 -2.31 17.69 1.71
C SER A 98 -1.55 16.52 1.06
N ILE A 99 -1.43 15.39 1.76
CA ILE A 99 -0.75 14.19 1.25
C ILE A 99 -1.65 13.48 0.24
N LEU A 100 -2.92 13.25 0.59
CA LEU A 100 -3.86 12.50 -0.26
C LEU A 100 -4.23 13.25 -1.54
N ASN A 101 -4.26 14.59 -1.50
CA ASN A 101 -4.51 15.43 -2.69
C ASN A 101 -3.25 15.79 -3.48
N TYR A 102 -2.06 15.35 -3.04
CA TYR A 102 -0.83 15.63 -3.75
C TYR A 102 -0.91 15.19 -5.22
N GLN A 103 -0.55 16.08 -6.13
CA GLN A 103 -0.55 15.81 -7.57
C GLN A 103 0.82 15.30 -7.97
N LEU A 104 0.95 13.97 -7.96
CA LEU A 104 2.13 13.31 -8.48
C LEU A 104 2.17 13.51 -10.01
N PRO A 105 3.32 13.83 -10.62
CA PRO A 105 3.43 13.80 -12.08
C PRO A 105 3.20 12.39 -12.61
N GLU A 106 2.52 12.25 -13.75
CA GLU A 106 2.34 10.95 -14.40
C GLU A 106 3.68 10.27 -14.70
N ARG A 107 3.70 8.93 -14.71
CA ARG A 107 4.90 8.10 -14.94
C ARG A 107 6.01 8.36 -13.93
N THR A 108 5.66 8.83 -12.74
CA THR A 108 6.59 8.97 -11.63
C THR A 108 6.16 8.10 -10.45
N PHE A 109 7.07 8.00 -9.48
CA PHE A 109 6.91 7.19 -8.29
C PHE A 109 7.27 8.06 -7.08
N GLY A 110 6.27 8.38 -6.26
CA GLY A 110 6.44 9.17 -5.05
C GLY A 110 6.77 8.28 -3.85
N CYS A 111 7.82 8.62 -3.11
CA CYS A 111 8.18 7.91 -1.88
C CYS A 111 8.94 8.85 -0.95
N PHE A 112 8.97 8.52 0.34
CA PHE A 112 9.87 9.20 1.27
C PHE A 112 11.28 8.66 1.14
N GLU A 113 12.26 9.54 1.31
CA GLU A 113 13.61 9.07 1.54
C GLU A 113 13.68 8.35 2.89
N ARG A 114 14.36 7.20 2.89
CA ARG A 114 14.66 6.44 4.08
C ARG A 114 15.59 7.25 4.98
N TRP A 115 15.08 7.65 6.14
CA TRP A 115 15.80 8.53 7.06
C TRP A 115 16.45 7.78 8.24
N TRP A 116 15.90 6.62 8.65
CA TRP A 116 16.29 5.89 9.87
C TRP A 116 17.45 4.89 9.70
N SER A 117 17.98 4.72 8.49
CA SER A 117 19.05 3.75 8.20
C SER A 117 20.24 4.41 7.52
N ASN A 118 21.46 3.97 7.88
CA ASN A 118 22.71 4.37 7.23
C ASN A 118 22.97 3.62 5.91
N LEU A 119 22.16 2.61 5.58
CA LEU A 119 22.31 1.82 4.36
C LEU A 119 21.80 2.55 3.09
N ARG A 120 21.66 3.88 3.11
CA ARG A 120 21.06 4.67 2.01
C ARG A 120 21.79 4.49 0.67
N HIS A 121 23.05 4.05 0.70
CA HIS A 121 23.81 3.69 -0.49
C HIS A 121 23.26 2.45 -1.22
N LEU A 122 22.57 1.54 -0.53
CA LEU A 122 21.89 0.38 -1.13
C LEU A 122 20.51 0.75 -1.67
N CYS A 123 19.74 1.50 -0.89
CA CYS A 123 18.40 1.95 -1.26
C CYS A 123 18.04 3.24 -0.52
N LYS A 124 17.65 4.27 -1.26
CA LYS A 124 17.24 5.55 -0.67
C LYS A 124 15.77 5.61 -0.31
N ILE A 125 14.98 4.65 -0.78
CA ILE A 125 13.51 4.70 -0.75
C ILE A 125 12.97 4.03 0.52
N ASN A 126 11.97 4.65 1.13
CA ASN A 126 11.13 4.03 2.15
C ASN A 126 10.06 3.15 1.46
N GLY A 127 10.02 1.86 1.80
CA GLY A 127 9.05 0.92 1.23
C GLY A 127 7.62 1.02 1.81
N GLY A 128 7.45 1.69 2.95
CA GLY A 128 6.18 1.78 3.66
C GLY A 128 5.29 2.95 3.28
N PHE A 129 5.74 3.80 2.36
CA PHE A 129 4.93 4.85 1.74
C PHE A 129 5.31 4.97 0.27
N GLN A 130 4.36 4.68 -0.62
CA GLN A 130 4.59 4.75 -2.07
C GLN A 130 3.35 5.26 -2.79
N MET A 131 3.50 6.28 -3.62
CA MET A 131 2.43 6.87 -4.41
C MET A 131 2.73 6.73 -5.91
N TYR A 132 1.74 6.32 -6.69
CA TYR A 132 1.86 6.14 -8.14
C TYR A 132 0.47 6.15 -8.79
N TYR A 133 0.40 6.25 -10.11
CA TYR A 133 -0.82 5.94 -10.85
C TYR A 133 -0.83 4.48 -11.30
N MET A 134 -1.95 3.80 -11.12
CA MET A 134 -2.10 2.39 -11.49
C MET A 134 -1.68 2.16 -12.94
N GLY A 135 -0.76 1.22 -13.15
CA GLY A 135 -0.15 0.93 -14.45
C GLY A 135 1.25 1.53 -14.67
N ASP A 136 1.55 2.71 -14.12
CA ASP A 136 2.85 3.38 -14.33
C ASP A 136 4.04 2.55 -13.82
N THR A 137 3.83 1.82 -12.73
CA THR A 137 4.85 1.02 -12.07
C THR A 137 4.79 -0.47 -12.43
N HIS A 138 4.02 -0.86 -13.45
CA HIS A 138 3.81 -2.27 -13.79
C HIS A 138 5.11 -3.06 -14.02
N ARG A 139 6.14 -2.37 -14.52
CA ARG A 139 7.47 -2.94 -14.73
C ARG A 139 8.10 -3.47 -13.43
N LEU A 140 7.80 -2.90 -12.26
CA LEU A 140 8.31 -3.39 -10.97
C LEU A 140 7.83 -4.82 -10.71
N TRP A 141 6.51 -5.05 -10.83
CA TRP A 141 5.92 -6.38 -10.75
C TRP A 141 6.51 -7.32 -11.80
N MET A 142 6.52 -6.94 -13.08
CA MET A 142 7.07 -7.77 -14.16
C MET A 142 8.54 -8.14 -13.99
N THR A 143 9.32 -7.32 -13.29
CA THR A 143 10.73 -7.59 -13.01
C THR A 143 10.85 -8.55 -11.83
N PHE A 144 10.14 -8.28 -10.74
CA PHE A 144 10.13 -9.14 -9.55
C PHE A 144 9.63 -10.55 -9.86
N SER A 145 8.52 -10.69 -10.59
CA SER A 145 7.94 -12.00 -10.91
C SER A 145 8.82 -12.91 -11.79
N LYS A 146 9.86 -12.37 -12.43
CA LYS A 146 10.81 -13.19 -13.22
C LYS A 146 11.77 -13.98 -12.34
N ASN A 147 12.06 -13.46 -11.15
CA ASN A 147 12.94 -14.10 -10.19
C ASN A 147 12.62 -13.57 -8.77
N PRO A 148 11.57 -14.10 -8.12
CA PRO A 148 11.09 -13.60 -6.84
C PRO A 148 11.92 -14.05 -5.63
N ASP A 149 12.89 -14.95 -5.84
CA ASP A 149 13.81 -15.51 -4.84
C ASP A 149 15.00 -14.60 -4.51
#